data_AF-A0A9D8KTC9-F1
#
_entry.id   AF-A0A9D8KTC9-F1
#
_cell.length_a   1.000
_cell.length_b   1.000
_cell.length_c   1.000
_cell.angle_alpha   90.00
_cell.angle_beta   90.00
_cell.angle_gamma   90.00
#
_symmetry.space_group_name_H-M   'P 1'
#
loop_
_entity.id
_entity.type
_entity.pdbx_description
1 polymer ?
#
loop_
_entity_poly.entity_id
_entity_poly.type
_entity_poly.pdbx_seq_one_letter_code
_entity_poly.pdbx_strand_id
1 'polypeptide(L)'
;MSASGNNGSRDAGTGNDGSQAAIPASAIAASRFPATGSLRIALVAGETSGDLLGAGLIAELRRRFPDAEFAGIGGDAMRGAGCQTWF
;
A
#
# COMPACT_ATOMS: atom_id res chain seq x y z
N MET A 1 18.63 -44.68 -48.07
CA MET A 1 17.76 -43.75 -47.34
C MET A 1 17.89 -44.03 -45.85
N SER A 2 18.54 -43.15 -45.08
CA SER A 2 18.53 -43.22 -43.61
C SER A 2 17.79 -42.00 -43.11
N ALA A 3 16.62 -42.21 -42.53
CA ALA A 3 15.81 -41.21 -41.85
C ALA A 3 15.27 -41.80 -40.55
N SER A 4 14.92 -40.91 -39.62
CA SER A 4 14.33 -41.14 -38.30
C SER A 4 15.38 -41.39 -37.21
N GLY A 5 15.59 -40.51 -36.24
CA GLY A 5 14.74 -39.45 -35.70
C GLY A 5 14.91 -39.55 -34.19
N ASN A 6 15.69 -38.63 -33.62
CA ASN A 6 16.16 -38.72 -32.24
C ASN A 6 15.00 -38.61 -31.24
N ASN A 7 15.01 -39.47 -30.22
CA ASN A 7 14.01 -39.55 -29.17
C ASN A 7 13.87 -38.19 -28.46
N GLY A 8 12.68 -37.59 -28.55
CA GLY A 8 12.33 -36.36 -27.86
C GLY A 8 12.46 -36.52 -26.35
N SER A 9 13.38 -35.75 -25.78
CA SER A 9 13.45 -35.46 -24.36
C SER A 9 12.10 -34.90 -23.90
N ARG A 10 11.38 -35.68 -23.09
CA ARG A 10 10.19 -35.22 -22.38
C ARG A 10 10.66 -34.20 -21.34
N ASP A 11 10.48 -32.94 -21.69
CA ASP A 11 10.38 -31.81 -20.77
C ASP A 11 9.50 -32.24 -19.59
N ALA A 12 10.13 -32.33 -18.42
CA ALA A 12 9.46 -32.57 -17.17
C ALA A 12 8.72 -31.29 -16.79
N GLY A 13 7.39 -31.40 -16.69
CA GLY A 13 6.52 -30.33 -16.21
C GLY A 13 7.10 -29.68 -14.95
N THR A 14 7.39 -28.39 -15.06
CA THR A 14 7.74 -27.54 -13.93
C THR A 14 6.48 -27.38 -13.09
N GLY A 15 6.44 -28.12 -11.98
CA GLY A 15 5.45 -27.96 -10.94
C GLY A 15 5.51 -26.53 -10.39
N ASN A 16 4.34 -25.92 -10.25
CA ASN A 16 4.15 -24.78 -9.38
C ASN A 16 4.20 -25.27 -7.93
N ASP A 17 5.40 -25.55 -7.42
CA ASP A 17 5.54 -25.77 -5.98
C ASP A 17 5.00 -24.52 -5.26
N GLY A 18 4.03 -24.74 -4.37
CA GLY A 18 3.31 -23.68 -3.67
C GLY A 18 4.17 -22.98 -2.60
N SER A 19 5.45 -22.73 -2.88
CA SER A 19 6.34 -21.95 -2.05
C SER A 19 6.03 -20.46 -2.21
N GLN A 20 4.80 -20.04 -1.85
CA GLN A 20 4.62 -18.66 -1.41
C GLN A 20 5.45 -18.51 -0.14
N ALA A 21 6.68 -18.05 -0.32
CA ALA A 21 7.56 -17.66 0.75
C ALA A 21 6.78 -16.70 1.66
N ALA A 22 6.52 -17.14 2.89
CA ALA A 22 5.90 -16.32 3.91
C ALA A 22 6.71 -15.02 4.01
N ILE A 23 6.06 -13.89 3.69
CA ILE A 23 6.72 -12.58 3.76
C ILE A 23 7.19 -12.40 5.21
N PRO A 24 8.51 -12.28 5.47
CA PRO A 24 9.01 -12.16 6.83
C PRO A 24 8.50 -10.85 7.44
N ALA A 25 8.10 -10.86 8.71
CA ALA A 25 7.59 -9.68 9.41
C ALA A 25 8.56 -8.48 9.36
N SER A 26 9.86 -8.73 9.17
CA SER A 26 10.88 -7.70 8.96
C SER A 26 10.81 -6.98 7.62
N ALA A 27 10.23 -7.58 6.57
CA ALA A 27 9.98 -6.92 5.29
C ALA A 27 8.88 -5.84 5.38
N ILE A 28 8.07 -5.88 6.43
CA ILE A 28 7.11 -4.82 6.79
C ILE A 28 7.83 -3.64 7.48
N ALA A 29 8.99 -3.90 8.10
CA ALA A 29 9.72 -2.95 8.94
C ALA A 29 10.76 -2.10 8.18
N ALA A 30 11.27 -2.58 7.04
CA ALA A 30 12.06 -1.75 6.13
C ALA A 30 11.14 -0.70 5.51
N SER A 31 11.38 0.58 5.83
CA SER A 31 10.51 1.73 5.52
C SER A 31 9.85 1.62 4.15
N ARG A 32 8.55 1.26 4.14
CA ARG A 32 7.68 1.27 2.95
C ARG A 32 7.35 2.67 2.46
N PHE A 33 7.89 3.68 3.12
CA PHE A 33 7.72 5.09 2.78
C PHE A 33 9.08 5.67 2.42
N PRO A 34 9.14 6.48 1.34
CA PRO A 34 10.39 7.08 0.89
C PRO A 34 11.04 7.86 2.04
N ALA A 35 12.30 7.55 2.32
CA ALA A 35 13.08 8.15 3.42
C ALA A 35 13.49 9.62 3.16
N THR A 36 13.02 10.21 2.05
CA THR A 36 13.37 11.56 1.60
C THR A 36 12.13 12.24 1.02
N GLY A 37 11.28 12.77 1.89
CA GLY A 37 10.08 13.55 1.55
C GLY A 37 9.16 13.71 2.75
N SER A 38 8.29 14.72 2.74
CA SER A 38 7.17 14.84 3.69
C SER A 38 6.31 13.56 3.63
N LEU A 39 5.87 13.06 4.79
CA LEU A 39 4.99 11.91 4.86
C LEU A 39 3.64 12.27 4.23
N ARG A 40 3.26 11.59 3.15
CA ARG A 40 1.98 11.82 2.44
C ARG A 40 0.97 10.73 2.79
N ILE A 41 -0.20 11.12 3.28
CA ILE A 41 -1.24 10.21 3.74
C ILE A 41 -2.55 10.51 3.01
N ALA A 42 -3.10 9.51 2.32
CA ALA A 42 -4.42 9.59 1.74
C ALA A 42 -5.46 8.99 2.69
N LEU A 43 -6.58 9.69 2.93
CA LEU A 43 -7.71 9.22 3.75
C LEU A 43 -9.03 9.28 2.98
N VAL A 44 -9.93 8.33 3.25
CA VAL A 44 -11.27 8.26 2.66
C VAL A 44 -12.29 8.01 3.77
N ALA A 45 -13.21 8.95 3.96
CA ALA A 45 -14.38 8.81 4.84
C ALA A 45 -15.67 8.88 4.00
N GLY A 46 -16.50 7.83 4.10
CA GLY A 46 -17.78 7.73 3.38
C GLY A 46 -19.00 8.20 4.18
N GLU A 47 -18.83 8.52 5.45
CA GLU A 47 -19.90 8.92 6.37
C GLU A 47 -19.39 9.94 7.40
N THR A 48 -20.30 10.67 8.03
CA THR A 48 -19.97 11.69 9.04
C THR A 48 -19.16 11.14 10.20
N SER A 49 -19.42 9.91 10.64
CA SER A 49 -18.65 9.30 11.75
C SER A 49 -17.18 9.10 11.35
N GLY A 50 -16.94 8.66 10.11
CA GLY A 50 -15.60 8.50 9.54
C GLY A 50 -14.87 9.84 9.34
N ASP A 51 -15.60 10.91 9.00
CA ASP A 51 -15.04 12.26 8.88
C ASP A 51 -14.51 12.78 10.23
N LEU A 52 -15.29 12.60 11.31
CA LEU A 52 -14.88 12.99 12.66
C LEU A 52 -13.66 12.19 13.15
N LEU A 53 -13.66 10.86 12.91
CA LEU A 53 -12.51 10.01 13.25
C LEU A 53 -11.27 10.37 12.43
N GLY A 54 -11.45 10.62 11.13
CA GLY A 54 -10.37 11.05 10.23
C GLY A 54 -9.75 12.38 10.67
N ALA A 55 -10.57 13.35 11.07
CA ALA A 55 -10.11 14.63 11.60
C ALA A 55 -9.25 14.46 12.86
N GLY A 56 -9.71 13.63 13.81
CA GLY A 56 -8.93 13.30 15.01
C GLY A 56 -7.59 12.63 14.67
N LEU A 57 -7.60 11.67 13.75
CA LEU A 57 -6.37 10.99 13.29
C LEU A 57 -5.38 11.96 12.65
N ILE A 58 -5.84 12.87 11.78
CA ILE A 58 -5.00 13.91 11.17
C ILE A 58 -4.36 14.78 12.26
N ALA A 59 -5.14 15.22 13.26
CA ALA A 59 -4.63 16.05 14.35
C ALA A 59 -3.50 15.35 15.12
N GLU A 60 -3.65 14.07 15.46
CA GLU A 60 -2.61 13.29 16.14
C GLU A 60 -1.37 13.09 15.27
N LEU A 61 -1.58 12.76 13.99
CA LEU A 61 -0.47 12.51 13.07
C LEU A 61 0.34 13.77 12.80
N ARG A 62 -0.28 14.94 12.69
CA ARG A 62 0.43 16.21 12.56
C ARG A 62 1.28 16.54 13.78
N ARG A 63 0.84 16.16 14.99
CA ARG A 63 1.67 16.31 16.20
C ARG A 63 2.92 15.44 16.15
N ARG A 64 2.84 14.26 15.53
CA ARG A 64 3.98 13.33 15.41
C ARG A 64 4.86 13.62 14.19
N PHE A 65 4.26 14.09 13.11
CA PHE A 65 4.87 14.36 11.82
C PHE A 65 4.40 15.75 11.34
N PRO A 66 5.04 16.83 11.81
CA PRO A 66 4.59 18.20 11.53
C PRO A 66 4.52 18.52 10.04
N ASP A 67 5.39 17.92 9.24
CA ASP A 67 5.49 18.12 7.80
C ASP A 67 4.62 17.14 7.00
N ALA A 68 3.75 16.35 7.66
CA ALA A 68 2.88 15.42 6.95
C ALA A 68 1.81 16.15 6.13
N GLU A 69 1.57 15.65 4.92
CA GLU A 69 0.58 16.15 3.98
C GLU A 69 -0.59 15.16 3.91
N PHE A 70 -1.82 15.68 3.93
CA PHE A 70 -3.04 14.89 3.97
C PHE A 70 -3.95 15.25 2.80
N ALA A 71 -4.47 14.23 2.09
CA ALA A 71 -5.41 14.42 1.00
C ALA A 71 -6.45 13.29 0.95
N GLY A 72 -7.56 13.49 0.24
CA GLY A 72 -8.48 12.40 -0.11
C GLY A 72 -9.96 12.78 -0.10
N ILE A 73 -10.82 11.92 0.46
CA ILE A 73 -12.28 12.10 0.49
C ILE A 73 -12.72 12.24 1.93
N GLY A 74 -13.44 13.29 2.27
CA GLY A 74 -13.88 13.55 3.63
C GLY A 74 -14.81 14.75 3.71
N GLY A 75 -15.43 14.91 4.87
CA GLY A 75 -16.31 16.03 5.15
C GLY A 75 -15.57 17.23 5.75
N ASP A 76 -16.34 18.12 6.36
CA ASP A 76 -15.85 19.39 6.86
C ASP A 76 -14.90 19.23 8.06
N ALA A 77 -15.01 18.14 8.83
CA ALA A 77 -14.10 17.90 9.94
C ALA A 77 -12.68 17.58 9.44
N MET A 78 -12.56 16.69 8.44
CA MET A 78 -11.25 16.38 7.83
C MET A 78 -10.66 17.60 7.13
N ARG A 79 -11.48 18.41 6.44
CA ARG A 79 -11.04 19.70 5.88
C ARG A 79 -10.49 20.62 6.96
N GLY A 80 -11.24 20.80 8.04
CA GLY A 80 -10.85 21.65 9.18
C GLY A 80 -9.56 21.19 9.86
N ALA A 81 -9.28 19.88 9.87
CA ALA A 81 -8.05 19.31 10.41
C ALA A 81 -6.81 19.51 9.50
N GLY A 82 -7.00 19.99 8.26
CA GLY A 82 -5.94 20.25 7.29
C GLY A 82 -5.80 19.19 6.20
N CYS A 83 -6.84 18.37 5.95
CA CYS A 83 -6.89 17.48 4.79
C CYS A 83 -7.30 18.25 3.53
N GLN A 84 -6.55 18.10 2.45
CA GLN A 84 -6.97 18.52 1.12
C GLN A 84 -7.99 17.52 0.56
N THR A 85 -9.27 17.76 0.80
CA THR A 85 -10.35 16.92 0.27
C THR A 85 -10.63 17.21 -1.21
N TRP A 86 -10.94 16.20 -2.01
CA TRP A 86 -11.19 16.33 -3.46
C TRP A 86 -12.66 16.43 -3.86
N PHE A 87 -13.59 16.14 -2.95
CA PHE A 87 -15.05 16.17 -3.11
C PHE A 87 -15.65 16.57 -1.77
#